data_AF-A0A5E4JFS1-F1
#
_entry.id   AF-A0A5E4JFS1-F1
#
_cell.length_a   1.000
_cell.length_b   1.000
_cell.length_c   1.000
_cell.angle_alpha   90.00
_cell.angle_beta   90.00
_cell.angle_gamma   90.00
#
_symmetry.space_group_name_H-M   'P 1'
#
loop_
_entity.id
_entity.type
_entity.pdbx_description
1 polymer ?
#
loop_
_entity_poly.entity_id
_entity_poly.type
_entity_poly.pdbx_seq_one_letter_code
_entity_poly.pdbx_strand_id
1 'polypeptide(L)'
;MQSNLAELRIRLDQMTEQIVSGLKNRSRFPLNSGVFTKEFSDGRTWFMYRLKAEQDIDSVFGRFLYPDQHPIIFDKTDLASPLVMREVPKTGLKKLKINLSEEIILAYREVLNEICVNGESFAHYGEVAKMDVENVLLINERILGIGELVAENKLAGGLKIENSFNKEKLRKEIVNLAREKEVINSAVELAKRYGIKQSGAIGNFMQKIISLTTEAEVEYIISAAKK
;
A
#
# COMPACT_ATOMS: atom_id res chain seq x y z
N MET A 1 -20.34 -0.84 -8.39
CA MET A 1 -20.81 -1.64 -7.26
C MET A 1 -20.29 -0.96 -6.01
N GLN A 2 -21.16 -0.50 -5.09
CA GLN A 2 -20.71 -0.04 -3.78
C GLN A 2 -20.31 -1.30 -2.99
N SER A 3 -19.02 -1.50 -2.75
CA SER A 3 -18.57 -2.60 -1.89
C SER A 3 -18.96 -2.30 -0.46
N ASN A 4 -19.75 -3.19 0.15
CA ASN A 4 -20.08 -3.13 1.58
C ASN A 4 -18.82 -3.43 2.42
N LEU A 5 -18.72 -2.88 3.63
CA LEU A 5 -17.62 -3.11 4.59
C LEU A 5 -17.24 -4.58 4.78
N ALA A 6 -18.20 -5.51 4.70
CA ALA A 6 -17.91 -6.94 4.78
C ALA A 6 -17.05 -7.45 3.60
N GLU A 7 -17.33 -7.00 2.38
CA GLU A 7 -16.55 -7.34 1.18
C GLU A 7 -15.16 -6.70 1.23
N LEU A 8 -15.09 -5.43 1.65
CA LEU A 8 -13.81 -4.74 1.83
C LEU A 8 -12.95 -5.49 2.85
N ARG A 9 -13.50 -5.96 3.96
CA ARG A 9 -12.76 -6.77 4.95
C ARG A 9 -12.16 -8.03 4.32
N ILE A 10 -12.92 -8.77 3.52
CA ILE A 10 -12.41 -9.97 2.83
C ILE A 10 -11.24 -9.59 1.92
N ARG A 11 -11.37 -8.50 1.15
CA ARG A 11 -10.29 -8.01 0.29
C ARG A 11 -9.05 -7.60 1.09
N LEU A 12 -9.22 -6.91 2.21
CA LEU A 12 -8.12 -6.52 3.10
C LEU A 12 -7.38 -7.74 3.67
N ASP A 13 -8.11 -8.81 4.01
CA ASP A 13 -7.53 -10.06 4.49
C ASP A 13 -6.73 -10.77 3.39
N GLN A 14 -7.32 -10.87 2.19
CA GLN A 14 -6.64 -11.45 1.02
C GLN A 14 -5.36 -10.68 0.66
N MET A 15 -5.40 -9.34 0.70
CA MET A 15 -4.21 -8.51 0.47
C MET A 15 -3.17 -8.71 1.57
N THR A 16 -3.59 -8.92 2.82
CA THR A 16 -2.66 -9.25 3.92
C THR A 16 -1.93 -10.57 3.64
N GLU A 17 -2.64 -11.60 3.19
CA GLU A 17 -2.03 -12.89 2.81
C GLU A 17 -1.06 -12.74 1.63
N GLN A 18 -1.44 -11.94 0.62
CA GLN A 18 -0.60 -11.65 -0.55
C GLN A 18 0.67 -10.89 -0.16
N ILE A 19 0.57 -9.88 0.71
CA ILE A 19 1.72 -9.12 1.23
C ILE A 19 2.68 -10.05 1.96
N VAL A 20 2.18 -10.89 2.88
CA VAL A 20 3.04 -11.84 3.62
C VAL A 20 3.67 -12.87 2.68
N SER A 21 2.94 -13.34 1.66
CA SER A 21 3.48 -14.22 0.62
C SER A 21 4.56 -13.54 -0.22
N GLY A 22 4.37 -12.27 -0.58
CA GLY A 22 5.35 -11.45 -1.29
C GLY A 22 6.63 -11.26 -0.49
N LEU A 23 6.50 -10.98 0.82
CA LEU A 23 7.63 -10.88 1.75
C LEU A 23 8.38 -12.20 1.91
N LYS A 24 7.66 -13.34 1.98
CA LYS A 24 8.29 -14.68 1.97
C LYS A 24 9.12 -14.90 0.70
N ASN A 25 8.57 -14.56 -0.46
CA ASN A 25 9.31 -14.73 -1.70
C ASN A 25 10.56 -13.85 -1.67
N ARG A 26 10.42 -12.59 -1.24
CA ARG A 26 11.50 -11.62 -1.19
C ARG A 26 12.61 -11.97 -0.19
N SER A 27 12.27 -12.60 0.93
CA SER A 27 13.22 -13.00 1.98
C SER A 27 14.18 -14.12 1.56
N ARG A 28 14.00 -14.72 0.37
CA ARG A 28 14.91 -15.72 -0.21
C ARG A 28 16.16 -15.12 -0.82
N PHE A 29 16.16 -13.81 -1.06
CA PHE A 29 17.28 -13.08 -1.64
C PHE A 29 18.01 -12.27 -0.56
N PRO A 30 19.29 -11.92 -0.78
CA PRO A 30 19.96 -10.93 0.05
C PRO A 30 19.19 -9.61 0.08
N LEU A 31 19.50 -8.77 1.07
CA LEU A 31 18.88 -7.46 1.25
C LEU A 31 18.98 -6.62 -0.04
N ASN A 32 20.09 -6.70 -0.78
CA ASN A 32 20.28 -6.00 -2.05
C ASN A 32 19.91 -4.51 -1.94
N SER A 33 20.41 -3.85 -0.89
CA SER A 33 20.14 -2.44 -0.60
C SER A 33 20.44 -1.52 -1.78
N GLY A 34 21.41 -1.90 -2.62
CA GLY A 34 21.75 -1.22 -3.87
C GLY A 34 20.58 -1.07 -4.85
N VAL A 35 19.53 -1.89 -4.76
CA VAL A 35 18.31 -1.72 -5.58
C VAL A 35 17.60 -0.40 -5.30
N PHE A 36 17.70 0.11 -4.07
CA PHE A 36 17.10 1.37 -3.63
C PHE A 36 18.07 2.54 -3.59
N THR A 37 19.39 2.31 -3.69
CA THR A 37 20.41 3.34 -3.44
C THR A 37 21.42 3.52 -4.58
N LYS A 38 21.65 2.51 -5.42
CA LYS A 38 22.55 2.65 -6.57
C LYS A 38 21.78 3.27 -7.72
N GLU A 39 22.25 4.44 -8.13
CA GLU A 39 21.71 5.18 -9.26
C GLU A 39 22.38 4.77 -10.58
N PHE A 40 21.60 4.76 -11.64
CA PHE A 40 22.08 4.75 -13.02
C PHE A 40 22.57 6.15 -13.41
N SER A 41 23.10 6.28 -14.63
CA SER A 41 23.62 7.55 -15.15
C SER A 41 22.56 8.67 -15.26
N ASP A 42 21.28 8.32 -15.20
CA ASP A 42 20.16 9.26 -15.24
C ASP A 42 19.59 9.60 -13.85
N GLY A 43 20.29 9.20 -12.78
CA GLY A 43 19.90 9.47 -11.38
C GLY A 43 18.79 8.55 -10.84
N ARG A 44 18.27 7.61 -11.63
CA ARG A 44 17.24 6.66 -11.14
C ARG A 44 17.90 5.42 -10.55
N THR A 45 17.28 4.84 -9.53
CA THR A 45 17.68 3.54 -8.98
C THR A 45 17.03 2.38 -9.73
N TRP A 46 17.47 1.15 -9.48
CA TRP A 46 16.82 -0.06 -10.01
C TRP A 46 15.33 -0.11 -9.67
N PHE A 47 15.00 0.19 -8.41
CA PHE A 47 13.62 0.28 -7.95
C PHE A 47 12.84 1.36 -8.71
N MET A 48 13.38 2.58 -8.81
CA MET A 48 12.70 3.69 -9.48
C MET A 48 12.47 3.44 -10.96
N TYR A 49 13.46 2.86 -11.65
CA TYR A 49 13.36 2.53 -13.06
C TYR A 49 12.26 1.48 -13.29
N ARG A 50 12.26 0.40 -12.50
CA ARG A 50 11.25 -0.65 -12.63
C ARG A 50 9.85 -0.15 -12.24
N LEU A 51 9.75 0.64 -11.18
CA LEU A 51 8.49 1.19 -10.68
C LEU A 51 7.83 2.08 -11.74
N LYS A 52 8.61 2.95 -12.40
CA LYS A 52 8.12 3.80 -13.48
C LYS A 52 7.59 2.97 -14.64
N ALA A 53 8.35 1.94 -15.05
CA ALA A 53 7.95 1.07 -16.15
C ALA A 53 6.64 0.34 -15.88
N GLU A 54 6.45 -0.24 -14.69
CA GLU A 54 5.20 -0.91 -14.32
C GLU A 54 4.02 0.07 -14.28
N GLN A 55 4.22 1.26 -13.69
CA GLN A 55 3.15 2.27 -13.63
C GLN A 55 2.83 2.88 -15.00
N ASP A 56 3.80 2.99 -15.92
CA ASP A 56 3.52 3.41 -17.29
C ASP A 56 2.63 2.40 -18.01
N ILE A 57 2.90 1.10 -17.84
CA ILE A 57 2.05 0.02 -18.40
C ILE A 57 0.63 0.12 -17.83
N ASP A 58 0.49 0.23 -16.51
CA ASP A 58 -0.81 0.39 -15.84
C ASP A 58 -1.55 1.66 -16.31
N SER A 59 -0.83 2.76 -16.49
CA SER A 59 -1.39 4.03 -16.97
C SER A 59 -1.90 3.94 -18.41
N VAL A 60 -1.15 3.27 -19.30
CA VAL A 60 -1.55 3.00 -20.69
C VAL A 60 -2.90 2.26 -20.74
N PHE A 61 -3.10 1.29 -19.84
CA PHE A 61 -4.36 0.55 -19.73
C PHE A 61 -5.47 1.31 -18.99
N GLY A 62 -5.23 2.55 -18.56
CA GLY A 62 -6.21 3.40 -17.92
C GLY A 62 -6.43 3.11 -16.44
N ARG A 63 -5.51 2.41 -15.76
CA ARG A 63 -5.63 2.08 -14.32
C ARG A 63 -5.85 3.33 -13.46
N PHE A 64 -5.05 4.37 -13.68
CA PHE A 64 -5.14 5.63 -12.92
C PHE A 64 -6.25 6.59 -13.44
N LEU A 65 -7.20 6.08 -14.23
CA LEU A 65 -8.48 6.76 -14.46
C LEU A 65 -9.47 6.50 -13.31
N TYR A 66 -9.33 5.37 -12.62
CA TYR A 66 -10.20 4.98 -11.51
C TYR A 66 -9.86 5.77 -10.24
N PRO A 67 -10.86 6.20 -9.45
CA PRO A 67 -10.63 7.07 -8.29
C PRO A 67 -9.95 6.36 -7.11
N ASP A 68 -10.05 5.03 -7.03
CA ASP A 68 -9.41 4.18 -6.01
C ASP A 68 -8.02 3.67 -6.43
N GLN A 69 -7.51 4.09 -7.59
CA GLN A 69 -6.23 3.63 -8.12
C GLN A 69 -5.23 4.78 -8.11
N HIS A 70 -4.19 4.63 -7.29
CA HIS A 70 -3.22 5.67 -7.01
C HIS A 70 -1.83 5.28 -7.52
N PRO A 71 -1.17 6.10 -8.35
CA PRO A 71 0.25 5.93 -8.61
C PRO A 71 1.04 6.18 -7.33
N ILE A 72 2.22 5.60 -7.23
CA ILE A 72 3.15 5.82 -6.09
C ILE A 72 4.42 6.51 -6.59
N ILE A 73 4.91 7.50 -5.85
CA ILE A 73 6.02 8.41 -6.19
C ILE A 73 5.75 9.35 -7.37
N PHE A 74 5.19 8.85 -8.48
CA PHE A 74 4.93 9.62 -9.68
C PHE A 74 3.54 10.24 -9.65
N ASP A 75 3.41 11.47 -10.16
CA ASP A 75 2.10 12.01 -10.48
C ASP A 75 1.60 11.39 -11.79
N LYS A 76 0.27 11.33 -11.96
CA LYS A 76 -0.34 10.82 -13.20
C LYS A 76 0.18 11.52 -14.46
N THR A 77 0.56 12.79 -14.35
CA THR A 77 1.14 13.58 -15.44
C THR A 77 2.55 13.15 -15.85
N ASP A 78 3.26 12.44 -14.97
CA ASP A 78 4.59 11.90 -15.23
C ASP A 78 4.53 10.52 -15.90
N LEU A 79 3.34 9.91 -15.92
CA LEU A 79 3.09 8.58 -16.46
C LEU A 79 2.58 8.64 -17.90
N ALA A 80 2.73 7.52 -18.60
CA ALA A 80 2.23 7.37 -19.97
C ALA A 80 0.73 7.67 -20.07
N SER A 81 0.32 8.37 -21.14
CA SER A 81 -1.08 8.65 -21.40
C SER A 81 -1.87 7.37 -21.67
N PRO A 82 -3.14 7.28 -21.22
CA PRO A 82 -3.98 6.13 -21.48
C PRO A 82 -4.21 5.97 -22.98
N LEU A 83 -3.96 4.77 -23.51
CA LEU A 83 -4.30 4.41 -24.90
C LEU A 83 -5.73 3.86 -25.00
N VAL A 84 -6.28 3.41 -23.86
CA VAL A 84 -7.64 2.87 -23.77
C VAL A 84 -8.52 3.87 -23.02
N MET A 85 -9.58 4.33 -23.68
CA MET A 85 -10.65 5.07 -23.02
C MET A 85 -11.52 4.08 -22.25
N ARG A 86 -11.69 4.31 -20.95
CA ARG A 86 -12.56 3.49 -20.08
C ARG A 86 -13.66 4.35 -19.48
N GLU A 87 -14.84 3.77 -19.36
CA GLU A 87 -15.89 4.34 -18.52
C GLU A 87 -15.48 4.19 -17.06
N VAL A 88 -15.22 5.32 -16.39
CA VAL A 88 -14.88 5.34 -14.98
C VAL A 88 -16.16 5.07 -14.17
N PRO A 89 -16.19 4.01 -13.35
CA PRO A 89 -17.35 3.72 -12.52
C PRO A 89 -17.67 4.88 -11.58
N LYS A 90 -18.96 5.20 -11.42
CA LYS A 90 -19.41 6.12 -10.37
C LYS A 90 -19.34 5.40 -9.02
N THR A 91 -18.22 5.56 -8.30
CA THR A 91 -17.98 4.90 -7.01
C THR A 91 -18.43 5.73 -5.81
N GLY A 92 -18.79 7.01 -6.02
CA GLY A 92 -19.01 7.96 -4.92
C GLY A 92 -17.72 8.54 -4.35
N LEU A 93 -16.57 7.91 -4.63
CA LEU A 93 -15.27 8.39 -4.16
C LEU A 93 -14.97 9.79 -4.70
N LYS A 94 -14.63 10.69 -3.79
CA LYS A 94 -14.01 11.97 -4.13
C LYS A 94 -12.56 11.74 -4.53
N LYS A 95 -12.15 12.31 -5.66
CA LYS A 95 -10.76 12.30 -6.09
C LYS A 95 -9.95 13.27 -5.23
N LEU A 96 -9.17 12.71 -4.32
CA LEU A 96 -8.32 13.44 -3.37
C LEU A 96 -6.86 13.07 -3.60
N LYS A 97 -5.95 14.00 -3.33
CA LYS A 97 -4.50 13.73 -3.39
C LYS A 97 -4.01 13.47 -1.97
N ILE A 98 -3.95 12.20 -1.59
CA ILE A 98 -3.31 11.72 -0.36
C ILE A 98 -1.98 11.11 -0.78
N ASN A 99 -0.88 11.55 -0.17
CA ASN A 99 0.45 11.03 -0.48
C ASN A 99 1.08 10.44 0.78
N LEU A 100 1.31 9.13 0.76
CA LEU A 100 2.02 8.37 1.80
C LEU A 100 3.20 7.57 1.19
N SER A 101 3.70 8.00 0.03
CA SER A 101 4.67 7.22 -0.76
C SER A 101 5.96 6.97 0.02
N GLU A 102 6.49 7.98 0.70
CA GLU A 102 7.75 7.89 1.45
C GLU A 102 7.60 6.95 2.64
N GLU A 103 6.51 7.06 3.39
CA GLU A 103 6.21 6.25 4.56
C GLU A 103 6.00 4.78 4.19
N ILE A 104 5.34 4.51 3.05
CA ILE A 104 5.14 3.17 2.52
C ILE A 104 6.48 2.52 2.16
N ILE A 105 7.32 3.23 1.41
CA ILE A 105 8.62 2.72 0.96
C ILE A 105 9.55 2.54 2.15
N LEU A 106 9.53 3.46 3.11
CA LEU A 106 10.31 3.35 4.33
C LEU A 106 9.90 2.12 5.14
N ALA A 107 8.60 1.94 5.42
CA ALA A 107 8.10 0.78 6.16
C ALA A 107 8.45 -0.54 5.45
N TYR A 108 8.37 -0.58 4.12
CA TYR A 108 8.77 -1.75 3.34
C TYR A 108 10.26 -2.03 3.49
N ARG A 109 11.14 -1.02 3.35
CA ARG A 109 12.58 -1.20 3.51
C ARG A 109 12.97 -1.62 4.92
N GLU A 110 12.31 -1.08 5.94
CA GLU A 110 12.51 -1.47 7.35
C GLU A 110 12.23 -2.96 7.55
N VAL A 111 11.10 -3.49 7.07
CA VAL A 111 10.82 -4.92 7.20
C VAL A 111 11.80 -5.78 6.40
N LEU A 112 12.29 -5.32 5.24
CA LEU A 112 13.31 -6.04 4.48
C LEU A 112 14.62 -6.22 5.26
N ASN A 113 15.06 -5.20 6.01
CA ASN A 113 16.26 -5.29 6.86
C ASN A 113 16.12 -6.37 7.94
N GLU A 114 14.90 -6.61 8.41
CA GLU A 114 14.63 -7.62 9.43
C GLU A 114 14.53 -9.04 8.85
N ILE A 115 13.95 -9.21 7.66
CA ILE A 115 13.63 -10.53 7.12
C ILE A 115 14.62 -11.07 6.09
N CYS A 116 15.44 -10.20 5.47
CA CYS A 116 16.43 -10.61 4.47
C CYS A 116 17.81 -10.77 5.09
N VAL A 117 18.65 -11.61 4.49
CA VAL A 117 20.06 -11.70 4.88
C VAL A 117 20.80 -10.46 4.38
N ASN A 118 21.58 -9.82 5.26
CA ASN A 118 22.43 -8.69 4.87
C ASN A 118 23.40 -9.08 3.75
N GLY A 119 23.50 -8.25 2.73
CA GLY A 119 24.43 -8.46 1.63
C GLY A 119 23.88 -8.00 0.28
N GLU A 120 24.71 -8.18 -0.73
CA GLU A 120 24.46 -7.78 -2.11
C GLU A 120 24.74 -8.97 -3.04
N SER A 121 23.86 -9.19 -4.00
CA SER A 121 24.09 -10.08 -5.14
C SER A 121 23.59 -9.40 -6.41
N PHE A 122 24.53 -8.85 -7.18
CA PHE A 122 24.25 -8.13 -8.43
C PHE A 122 23.49 -9.00 -9.45
N ALA A 123 23.73 -10.31 -9.45
CA ALA A 123 23.04 -11.25 -10.33
C ALA A 123 21.51 -11.28 -10.10
N HIS A 124 21.04 -10.87 -8.91
CA HIS A 124 19.62 -10.87 -8.56
C HIS A 124 19.00 -9.48 -8.53
N TYR A 125 19.70 -8.41 -8.92
CA TYR A 125 19.15 -7.04 -8.83
C TYR A 125 17.87 -6.87 -9.65
N GLY A 126 17.81 -7.42 -10.86
CA GLY A 126 16.61 -7.33 -11.71
C GLY A 126 15.41 -8.07 -11.11
N GLU A 127 15.63 -9.26 -10.56
CA GLU A 127 14.59 -10.07 -9.92
C GLU A 127 14.10 -9.42 -8.63
N VAL A 128 15.03 -8.98 -7.78
CA VAL A 128 14.72 -8.26 -6.54
C VAL A 128 13.96 -6.97 -6.80
N ALA A 129 14.41 -6.15 -7.76
CA ALA A 129 13.72 -4.90 -8.10
C ALA A 129 12.28 -5.14 -8.57
N LYS A 130 12.05 -6.21 -9.35
CA LYS A 130 10.69 -6.61 -9.74
C LYS A 130 9.84 -6.94 -8.52
N MET A 131 10.32 -7.81 -7.64
CA MET A 131 9.58 -8.24 -6.45
C MET A 131 9.31 -7.08 -5.48
N ASP A 132 10.28 -6.18 -5.33
CA ASP A 132 10.16 -4.99 -4.50
C ASP A 132 9.09 -4.04 -5.04
N VAL A 133 9.03 -3.83 -6.36
CA VAL A 133 8.00 -3.03 -7.00
C VAL A 133 6.61 -3.68 -6.86
N GLU A 134 6.49 -4.98 -7.09
CA GLU A 134 5.22 -5.71 -6.92
C GLU A 134 4.69 -5.60 -5.48
N ASN A 135 5.56 -5.80 -4.49
CA ASN A 135 5.19 -5.67 -3.09
C ASN A 135 4.77 -4.24 -2.72
N VAL A 136 5.54 -3.23 -3.14
CA VAL A 136 5.23 -1.83 -2.83
C VAL A 136 3.92 -1.38 -3.48
N LEU A 137 3.65 -1.78 -4.73
CA LEU A 137 2.38 -1.47 -5.40
C LEU A 137 1.19 -2.13 -4.69
N LEU A 138 1.34 -3.38 -4.25
CA LEU A 138 0.30 -4.07 -3.48
C LEU A 138 0.04 -3.38 -2.13
N ILE A 139 1.09 -2.95 -1.43
CA ILE A 139 0.99 -2.20 -0.18
C ILE A 139 0.29 -0.85 -0.42
N ASN A 140 0.63 -0.15 -1.50
CA ASN A 140 0.00 1.11 -1.88
C ASN A 140 -1.51 0.94 -2.17
N GLU A 141 -1.88 -0.09 -2.93
CA GLU A 141 -3.28 -0.42 -3.20
C GLU A 141 -4.03 -0.74 -1.88
N ARG A 142 -3.38 -1.48 -0.98
CA ARG A 142 -3.95 -1.84 0.33
C ARG A 142 -4.20 -0.60 1.19
N ILE A 143 -3.27 0.35 1.21
CA ILE A 143 -3.34 1.55 2.06
C ILE A 143 -4.26 2.61 1.46
N LEU A 144 -3.96 3.10 0.25
CA LEU A 144 -4.71 4.20 -0.34
C LEU A 144 -5.97 3.71 -1.04
N GLY A 145 -5.83 2.72 -1.93
CA GLY A 145 -6.96 2.25 -2.73
C GLY A 145 -8.10 1.70 -1.88
N ILE A 146 -7.82 0.74 -0.99
CA ILE A 146 -8.85 0.17 -0.14
C ILE A 146 -9.16 1.05 1.08
N GLY A 147 -8.17 1.76 1.63
CA GLY A 147 -8.40 2.68 2.76
C GLY A 147 -9.45 3.74 2.44
N GLU A 148 -9.36 4.38 1.26
CA GLU A 148 -10.35 5.37 0.84
C GLU A 148 -11.75 4.78 0.65
N LEU A 149 -11.85 3.54 0.13
CA LEU A 149 -13.14 2.84 0.01
C LEU A 149 -13.75 2.52 1.38
N VAL A 150 -12.93 2.17 2.37
CA VAL A 150 -13.38 1.95 3.75
C VAL A 150 -13.85 3.26 4.37
N ALA A 151 -13.08 4.34 4.20
CA ALA A 151 -13.43 5.66 4.69
C ALA A 151 -14.77 6.15 4.12
N GLU A 152 -14.97 6.05 2.81
CA GLU A 152 -16.21 6.41 2.14
C GLU A 152 -17.40 5.57 2.63
N ASN A 153 -17.21 4.27 2.84
CA ASN A 153 -18.25 3.41 3.42
C ASN A 153 -18.62 3.81 4.85
N LYS A 154 -17.64 4.20 5.67
CA LYS A 154 -17.90 4.70 7.04
C LYS A 154 -18.70 6.00 6.99
N LEU A 155 -18.39 6.91 6.07
CA LEU A 155 -19.15 8.15 5.86
C LEU A 155 -20.59 7.88 5.42
N ALA A 156 -20.77 7.05 4.39
CA ALA A 156 -22.10 6.65 3.91
C ALA A 156 -22.91 5.91 5.00
N GLY A 157 -22.23 5.18 5.89
CA GLY A 157 -22.80 4.49 7.04
C GLY A 157 -23.17 5.39 8.23
N GLY A 158 -23.03 6.71 8.12
CA GLY A 158 -23.48 7.66 9.14
C GLY A 158 -22.43 8.02 10.19
N LEU A 159 -21.13 7.83 9.91
CA LEU A 159 -20.06 8.38 10.73
C LEU A 159 -20.25 9.90 10.88
N LYS A 160 -20.48 10.36 12.11
CA LYS A 160 -20.70 11.77 12.41
C LYS A 160 -19.36 12.45 12.64
N ILE A 161 -19.01 13.40 11.78
CA ILE A 161 -17.84 14.23 11.95
C ILE A 161 -18.26 15.46 12.77
N GLU A 162 -17.72 15.59 13.98
CA GLU A 162 -17.86 16.83 14.73
C GLU A 162 -17.08 17.96 14.03
N ASN A 163 -17.64 19.18 14.05
CA ASN A 163 -17.12 20.37 13.35
C ASN A 163 -15.66 20.74 13.68
N SER A 164 -15.03 20.12 14.68
CA SER A 164 -13.68 20.45 15.15
C SER A 164 -12.54 19.73 14.41
N PHE A 165 -12.81 18.83 13.44
CA PHE A 165 -11.79 18.12 12.65
C PHE A 165 -10.60 17.60 13.48
N ASN A 166 -10.86 17.11 14.69
CA ASN A 166 -9.82 16.57 15.55
C ASN A 166 -9.36 15.20 15.03
N LYS A 167 -8.21 15.18 14.37
CA LYS A 167 -7.59 13.97 13.79
C LYS A 167 -7.44 12.84 14.81
N GLU A 168 -7.01 13.15 16.02
CA GLU A 168 -6.79 12.14 17.08
C GLU A 168 -8.11 11.52 17.54
N LYS A 169 -9.16 12.32 17.66
CA LYS A 169 -10.49 11.82 18.01
C LYS A 169 -11.04 10.93 16.89
N LEU A 170 -10.97 11.40 15.64
CA LEU A 170 -11.42 10.64 14.48
C LEU A 170 -10.67 9.31 14.36
N ARG A 171 -9.34 9.31 14.56
CA ARG A 171 -8.53 8.10 14.57
C ARG A 171 -9.06 7.08 15.58
N LYS A 172 -9.35 7.51 16.80
CA LYS A 172 -9.91 6.62 17.85
C LYS A 172 -11.29 6.09 17.52
N GLU A 173 -12.11 6.86 16.80
CA GLU A 173 -13.48 6.46 16.43
C GLU A 173 -13.51 5.44 15.29
N ILE A 174 -12.58 5.52 14.33
CA ILE A 174 -12.58 4.64 13.15
C ILE A 174 -11.77 3.35 13.33
N VAL A 175 -10.98 3.26 14.40
CA VAL A 175 -10.11 2.13 14.74
C VAL A 175 -10.90 1.03 15.47
N ASN A 176 -10.64 -0.22 15.10
CA ASN A 176 -11.12 -1.39 15.83
C ASN A 176 -9.92 -2.21 16.31
N LEU A 177 -9.51 -1.98 17.56
CA LEU A 177 -8.31 -2.60 18.15
C LEU A 177 -8.38 -4.13 18.19
N ALA A 178 -9.56 -4.72 18.41
CA ALA A 178 -9.73 -6.17 18.40
C ALA A 178 -9.42 -6.72 17.01
N ARG A 179 -9.95 -6.06 15.96
CA ARG A 179 -9.71 -6.47 14.59
C ARG A 179 -8.26 -6.29 14.15
N GLU A 180 -7.63 -5.18 14.51
CA GLU A 180 -6.22 -4.96 14.19
C GLU A 180 -5.34 -6.06 14.79
N LYS A 181 -5.60 -6.44 16.05
CA LYS A 181 -4.91 -7.54 16.72
C LYS A 181 -5.11 -8.87 16.00
N GLU A 182 -6.32 -9.16 15.52
CA GLU A 182 -6.59 -10.37 14.73
C GLU A 182 -5.80 -10.41 13.42
N VAL A 183 -5.77 -9.31 12.68
CA VAL A 183 -5.05 -9.21 11.39
C VAL A 183 -3.54 -9.37 11.62
N ILE A 184 -2.98 -8.70 12.63
CA ILE A 184 -1.56 -8.80 12.98
C ILE A 184 -1.22 -10.24 13.38
N ASN A 185 -2.01 -10.86 14.26
CA ASN A 185 -1.79 -12.25 14.67
C ASN A 185 -1.86 -13.22 13.48
N SER A 186 -2.83 -13.03 12.59
CA SER A 186 -2.99 -13.87 11.40
C SER A 186 -1.79 -13.75 10.46
N ALA A 187 -1.26 -12.55 10.26
CA ALA A 187 -0.06 -12.32 9.47
C ALA A 187 1.19 -12.97 10.09
N VAL A 188 1.35 -12.88 11.41
CA VAL A 188 2.45 -13.53 12.15
C VAL A 188 2.36 -15.06 12.03
N GLU A 189 1.18 -15.65 12.24
CA GLU A 189 1.00 -17.10 12.11
C GLU A 189 1.22 -17.58 10.67
N LEU A 190 0.79 -16.80 9.67
CA LEU A 190 1.08 -17.11 8.27
C LEU A 190 2.59 -17.04 7.98
N ALA A 191 3.28 -16.02 8.48
CA ALA A 191 4.74 -15.89 8.33
C ALA A 191 5.50 -17.07 8.96
N LYS A 192 5.06 -17.56 10.12
CA LYS A 192 5.59 -18.77 10.75
C LYS A 192 5.40 -20.00 9.86
N ARG A 193 4.19 -20.21 9.32
CA ARG A 193 3.91 -21.31 8.37
C ARG A 193 4.76 -21.24 7.12
N TYR A 194 5.12 -20.04 6.68
CA TYR A 194 6.01 -19.81 5.55
C TYR A 194 7.50 -19.95 5.86
N GLY A 195 7.88 -20.16 7.12
CA GLY A 195 9.27 -20.33 7.54
C GLY A 195 10.06 -19.02 7.64
N ILE A 196 9.40 -17.87 7.72
CA ILE A 196 10.06 -16.58 7.96
C ILE A 196 10.54 -16.57 9.42
N LYS A 197 11.86 -16.60 9.63
CA LYS A 197 12.48 -16.67 10.97
C LYS A 197 12.04 -15.50 11.87
N GLN A 198 12.08 -14.29 11.32
CA GLN A 198 11.70 -13.07 12.03
C GLN A 198 10.20 -12.77 11.87
N SER A 199 9.33 -13.74 12.18
CA SER A 199 7.87 -13.57 12.04
C SER A 199 7.33 -12.40 12.88
N GLY A 200 7.99 -12.04 13.99
CA GLY A 200 7.64 -10.85 14.78
C GLY A 200 7.80 -9.54 14.02
N ALA A 201 8.79 -9.43 13.12
CA ALA A 201 8.97 -8.26 12.27
C ALA A 201 7.80 -8.08 11.28
N ILE A 202 7.20 -9.19 10.81
CA ILE A 202 5.97 -9.15 9.99
C ILE A 202 4.81 -8.57 10.80
N GLY A 203 4.70 -8.89 12.09
CA GLY A 203 3.69 -8.30 12.97
C GLY A 203 3.84 -6.79 13.11
N ASN A 204 5.06 -6.32 13.40
CA ASN A 204 5.37 -4.88 13.49
C ASN A 204 5.12 -4.16 12.16
N PHE A 205 5.49 -4.79 11.04
CA PHE A 205 5.24 -4.27 9.71
C PHE A 205 3.74 -4.15 9.43
N MET A 206 2.94 -5.19 9.72
CA MET A 206 1.49 -5.12 9.53
C MET A 206 0.84 -4.07 10.42
N GLN A 207 1.31 -3.88 11.65
CA GLN A 207 0.87 -2.79 12.51
C GLN A 207 1.14 -1.42 11.85
N LYS A 208 2.31 -1.23 11.23
CA LYS A 208 2.65 -0.01 10.49
C LYS A 208 1.74 0.19 9.27
N ILE A 209 1.48 -0.86 8.48
CA ILE A 209 0.57 -0.80 7.32
C ILE A 209 -0.86 -0.44 7.74
N ILE A 210 -1.35 -1.02 8.85
CA ILE A 210 -2.65 -0.68 9.42
C ILE A 210 -2.68 0.81 9.82
N SER A 211 -1.66 1.28 10.55
CA SER A 211 -1.57 2.68 10.96
C SER A 211 -1.56 3.65 9.76
N LEU A 212 -0.85 3.32 8.68
CA LEU A 212 -0.84 4.13 7.46
C LEU A 212 -2.19 4.10 6.74
N THR A 213 -2.88 2.95 6.74
CA THR A 213 -4.25 2.86 6.24
C THR A 213 -5.17 3.79 7.02
N THR A 214 -5.09 3.77 8.36
CA THR A 214 -5.89 4.65 9.21
C THR A 214 -5.59 6.12 8.95
N GLU A 215 -4.33 6.49 8.69
CA GLU A 215 -3.98 7.86 8.31
C GLU A 215 -4.63 8.25 6.98
N ALA A 216 -4.57 7.38 5.97
CA ALA A 216 -5.25 7.61 4.70
C ALA A 216 -6.77 7.78 4.89
N GLU A 217 -7.39 6.95 5.74
CA GLU A 217 -8.82 7.08 6.06
C GLU A 217 -9.15 8.42 6.73
N VAL A 218 -8.34 8.85 7.71
CA VAL A 218 -8.51 10.14 8.41
C VAL A 218 -8.40 11.29 7.42
N GLU A 219 -7.35 11.31 6.59
CA GLU A 219 -7.14 12.38 5.60
C GLU A 219 -8.26 12.43 4.57
N TYR A 220 -8.72 11.26 4.13
CA TYR A 220 -9.86 11.14 3.22
C TYR A 220 -11.12 11.74 3.84
N ILE A 221 -11.48 11.30 5.03
CA ILE A 221 -12.70 11.74 5.74
C ILE A 221 -12.71 13.26 5.93
N ILE A 222 -11.60 13.81 6.40
CA ILE A 222 -11.46 15.26 6.63
C ILE A 222 -11.59 16.03 5.33
N SER A 223 -10.89 15.59 4.28
CA SER A 223 -10.90 16.25 2.98
C SER A 223 -12.25 16.11 2.27
N ALA A 224 -12.94 14.99 2.46
CA ALA A 224 -14.27 14.76 1.93
C ALA A 224 -15.33 15.62 2.63
N ALA A 225 -15.17 15.93 3.92
CA ALA A 225 -16.15 16.72 4.68
C ALA A 225 -15.95 18.25 4.62
N LYS A 226 -14.80 18.74 4.14
CA LYS A 226 -14.52 20.19 3.96
C LYS A 226 -15.19 20.82 2.73
N LYS A 227 -16.15 20.14 2.11
CA LYS A 227 -16.90 20.59 0.92
C LYS A 227 -18.37 20.25 1.10
#